data_AF-A0A2V2UBY1-F1
#
_entry.id   AF-A0A2V2UBY1-F1
#
_cell.length_a   1.000
_cell.length_b   1.000
_cell.length_c   1.000
_cell.angle_alpha   90.00
_cell.angle_beta   90.00
_cell.angle_gamma   90.00
#
_symmetry.space_group_name_H-M   'P 1'
#
loop_
_entity.id
_entity.type
_entity.pdbx_description
1 polymer ?
#
loop_
_entity_poly.entity_id
_entity_poly.type
_entity_poly.pdbx_seq_one_letter_code
_entity_poly.pdbx_strand_id
1 'polypeptide(L)'
;MMIEGDDLSVKKLRGSGGHVFAKVTDDEQKKGNLGGPDLFLAGVGRLNEDRFSKYYCNKCEKEFQGTPTINYEKPNEEVGEGVTLIEKGEYRCTGCNNTIAQYRKFNSPEEPTDTSATIKKLQAQQRDSGTNDEKKSTAAYAQESMSEIDTNSPQAPIATGVGPEAAATTTATTEAAQGGFISIQSLVGMTAYDSEAMLVGRVLEIGLRKSPRGNMDISIKISKQEKNYKNSETVVTEEVFWKNISKIGDIVLLDERVRTSATNPSQCASCSYQNEEGAVFCEECGKKLG
;
A
#
# COMPACT_ATOMS: atom_id res chain seq x y z
N MET A 1 18.94 -17.88 -37.69
CA MET A 1 18.69 -17.08 -36.47
C MET A 1 17.21 -17.24 -36.19
N MET A 2 16.85 -17.98 -35.14
CA MET A 2 15.45 -18.26 -34.80
C MET A 2 14.77 -16.94 -34.44
N ILE A 3 13.60 -16.69 -35.03
CA ILE A 3 12.77 -15.55 -34.68
C ILE A 3 12.32 -15.80 -33.23
N GLU A 4 12.78 -14.95 -32.31
CA GLU A 4 12.28 -14.87 -30.93
C GLU A 4 10.79 -14.55 -31.03
N GLY A 5 9.96 -15.59 -31.07
CA GLY A 5 8.54 -15.44 -30.90
C GLY A 5 8.33 -15.01 -29.46
N ASP A 6 7.93 -13.75 -29.26
CA ASP A 6 7.34 -13.30 -28.00
C ASP A 6 6.43 -14.42 -27.48
N ASP A 7 6.73 -14.96 -26.29
CA ASP A 7 6.03 -16.12 -25.71
C ASP A 7 4.62 -15.70 -25.28
N LEU A 8 3.79 -15.48 -26.28
CA LEU A 8 2.45 -14.94 -26.19
C LEU A 8 1.48 -16.09 -25.98
N SER A 9 0.98 -16.20 -24.75
CA SER A 9 0.03 -17.25 -24.39
C SER A 9 -1.39 -16.69 -24.34
N VAL A 10 -2.35 -17.42 -24.91
CA VAL A 10 -3.77 -17.03 -24.84
C VAL A 10 -4.27 -17.27 -23.41
N LYS A 11 -4.75 -16.22 -22.75
CA LYS A 11 -5.32 -16.28 -21.41
C LYS A 11 -6.71 -15.69 -21.38
N LYS A 12 -7.52 -16.17 -20.43
CA LYS A 12 -8.83 -15.60 -20.11
C LYS A 12 -8.61 -14.48 -19.09
N LEU A 13 -8.95 -13.25 -19.47
CA LEU A 13 -8.85 -12.07 -18.60
C LEU A 13 -10.25 -11.61 -18.21
N ARG A 14 -10.52 -11.53 -16.91
CA ARG A 14 -11.81 -11.12 -16.34
C ARG A 14 -11.92 -9.60 -16.28
N GLY A 15 -13.15 -9.14 -16.48
CA GLY A 15 -13.57 -7.76 -16.26
C GLY A 15 -14.92 -7.73 -15.55
N SER A 16 -15.31 -6.57 -15.03
CA SER A 16 -16.59 -6.41 -14.33
C SER A 16 -17.81 -6.70 -15.20
N GLY A 17 -17.74 -6.39 -16.49
CA GLY A 17 -18.83 -6.60 -17.45
C GLY A 17 -18.68 -7.81 -18.35
N GLY A 18 -17.70 -8.69 -18.10
CA GLY A 18 -17.46 -9.84 -18.96
C GLY A 18 -16.09 -10.50 -18.81
N HIS A 19 -15.60 -11.07 -19.90
CA HIS A 19 -14.23 -11.56 -20.00
C HIS A 19 -13.75 -11.55 -21.44
N VAL A 20 -12.44 -11.53 -21.62
CA VAL A 20 -11.78 -11.56 -22.93
C VAL A 20 -10.82 -12.75 -22.99
N PHE A 21 -10.55 -13.23 -24.19
CA PHE A 21 -9.47 -14.17 -24.47
C PHE A 21 -8.43 -13.46 -25.34
N ALA A 22 -7.29 -13.15 -24.74
CA ALA A 22 -6.22 -12.40 -25.40
C ALA A 22 -4.86 -13.06 -25.18
N LYS A 23 -3.97 -12.88 -26.14
CA LYS A 23 -2.56 -13.24 -26.03
C LYS A 23 -1.88 -12.28 -25.05
N VAL A 24 -1.25 -12.78 -23.99
CA VAL A 24 -0.51 -11.99 -22.99
C VAL A 24 0.92 -12.49 -22.84
N THR A 25 1.85 -11.60 -22.49
CA THR A 25 3.22 -11.96 -22.07
C THR A 25 3.23 -12.39 -20.60
N ASP A 26 4.32 -12.99 -20.15
CA ASP A 26 4.48 -13.38 -18.74
C ASP A 26 4.42 -12.17 -17.78
N ASP A 27 4.99 -11.03 -18.17
CA ASP A 27 4.96 -9.80 -17.37
C ASP A 27 3.54 -9.22 -17.26
N GLU A 28 2.80 -9.23 -18.36
CA GLU A 28 1.39 -8.84 -18.37
C GLU A 28 0.54 -9.80 -17.55
N GLN A 29 0.79 -11.11 -17.65
CA GLN A 29 0.12 -12.12 -16.84
C GLN A 29 0.37 -11.89 -15.35
N LYS A 30 1.62 -11.57 -14.97
CA LYS A 30 1.99 -11.25 -13.59
C LYS A 30 1.26 -10.00 -13.08
N LYS A 31 1.16 -8.94 -13.91
CA LYS A 31 0.40 -7.71 -13.59
C LYS A 31 -1.12 -7.97 -13.49
N GLY A 32 -1.65 -8.90 -14.29
CA GLY A 32 -3.04 -9.30 -14.25
C GLY A 32 -3.44 -10.19 -13.06
N ASN A 33 -2.47 -10.80 -12.37
CA ASN A 33 -2.72 -11.65 -11.21
C ASN A 33 -2.82 -10.81 -9.94
N LEU A 34 -4.03 -10.66 -9.42
CA LEU A 34 -4.32 -9.89 -8.20
C LEU A 34 -4.36 -10.77 -6.94
N GLY A 35 -3.64 -11.90 -6.93
CA GLY A 35 -3.56 -12.82 -5.79
C GLY A 35 -4.64 -13.91 -5.76
N GLY A 36 -5.40 -14.06 -6.85
CA GLY A 36 -6.45 -15.08 -7.02
C GLY A 36 -6.16 -16.04 -8.19
N PRO A 37 -7.04 -17.02 -8.42
CA PRO A 37 -6.90 -17.94 -9.55
C PRO A 37 -7.21 -17.29 -10.92
N ASP A 38 -7.93 -16.18 -10.91
CA ASP A 38 -8.33 -15.44 -12.11
C ASP A 38 -7.34 -14.32 -12.46
N LEU A 39 -7.14 -14.12 -13.76
CA LEU A 39 -6.41 -12.97 -14.29
C LEU A 39 -7.39 -11.84 -14.63
N PHE A 40 -7.00 -10.60 -14.37
CA PHE A 40 -7.84 -9.43 -14.56
C PHE A 40 -7.30 -8.49 -15.62
N LEU A 41 -8.16 -8.10 -16.58
CA LEU A 41 -7.79 -7.17 -17.64
C LEU A 41 -7.42 -5.79 -17.09
N ALA A 42 -7.99 -5.40 -15.94
CA ALA A 42 -7.65 -4.17 -15.25
C ALA A 42 -6.18 -4.08 -14.83
N GLY A 43 -5.59 -5.21 -14.39
CA GLY A 43 -4.18 -5.28 -14.01
C GLY A 43 -3.25 -5.41 -15.21
N VAL A 44 -3.66 -6.14 -16.25
CA VAL A 44 -2.91 -6.27 -17.51
C VAL A 44 -2.75 -4.91 -18.21
N GLY A 45 -3.80 -4.09 -18.23
CA GLY A 45 -3.81 -2.80 -18.91
C GLY A 45 -4.17 -2.91 -20.39
N ARG A 46 -3.72 -1.92 -21.20
CA ARG A 46 -4.05 -1.85 -22.62
C ARG A 46 -3.29 -2.90 -23.44
N LEU A 47 -4.04 -3.81 -24.04
CA LEU A 47 -3.56 -4.73 -25.09
C LEU A 47 -3.92 -4.23 -26.49
N ASN A 48 -3.09 -4.57 -27.49
CA ASN A 48 -3.39 -4.32 -28.90
C ASN A 48 -4.55 -5.18 -29.40
N GLU A 49 -5.33 -4.66 -30.35
CA GLU A 49 -6.54 -5.27 -30.87
C GLU A 49 -6.33 -6.64 -31.52
N ASP A 50 -5.18 -6.84 -32.18
CA ASP A 50 -4.78 -8.09 -32.85
C ASP A 50 -4.50 -9.24 -31.87
N ARG A 51 -4.34 -8.92 -30.58
CA ARG A 51 -4.07 -9.90 -29.53
C ARG A 51 -5.35 -10.56 -29.02
N PHE A 52 -6.53 -10.02 -29.34
CA PHE A 52 -7.81 -10.55 -28.91
C PHE A 52 -8.34 -11.59 -29.90
N SER A 53 -8.72 -12.74 -29.36
CA SER A 53 -9.39 -13.79 -30.15
C SER A 53 -10.90 -13.66 -30.08
N LYS A 54 -11.45 -13.45 -28.88
CA LYS A 54 -12.89 -13.33 -28.61
C LYS A 54 -13.14 -12.71 -27.25
N TYR A 55 -14.37 -12.27 -27.02
CA TYR A 55 -14.81 -11.76 -25.72
C TYR A 55 -16.26 -12.13 -25.43
N TYR A 56 -16.61 -12.18 -24.15
CA TYR A 56 -17.96 -12.40 -23.67
C TYR A 56 -18.47 -11.16 -22.94
N CYS A 57 -19.69 -10.73 -23.24
CA CYS A 57 -20.35 -9.63 -22.56
C CYS A 57 -21.46 -10.15 -21.64
N ASN A 58 -21.42 -9.79 -20.36
CA ASN A 58 -22.45 -10.18 -19.39
C ASN A 58 -23.81 -9.58 -19.74
N LYS A 59 -23.86 -8.35 -20.28
CA LYS A 59 -25.13 -7.69 -20.64
C LYS A 59 -25.80 -8.32 -21.86
N CYS A 60 -25.02 -8.79 -22.83
CA CYS A 60 -25.55 -9.49 -24.00
C CYS A 60 -25.74 -10.99 -23.75
N GLU A 61 -25.18 -11.51 -22.66
CA GLU A 61 -25.05 -12.94 -22.38
C GLU A 61 -24.52 -13.73 -23.59
N LYS A 62 -23.56 -13.13 -24.31
CA LYS A 62 -23.11 -13.60 -25.62
C LYS A 62 -21.61 -13.44 -25.80
N GLU A 63 -21.03 -14.39 -26.53
CA GLU A 63 -19.66 -14.34 -27.01
C GLU A 63 -19.58 -13.69 -28.40
N PHE A 64 -18.58 -12.84 -28.59
CA PHE A 64 -18.27 -12.10 -29.79
C PHE A 64 -16.84 -12.44 -30.22
N GLN A 65 -16.62 -12.55 -31.53
CA GLN A 65 -15.29 -12.79 -32.10
C GLN A 65 -14.52 -11.48 -32.23
N GLY A 66 -13.19 -11.55 -32.08
CA GLY A 66 -12.29 -10.40 -32.18
C GLY A 66 -12.20 -9.57 -30.89
N THR A 67 -11.91 -8.28 -31.06
CA THR A 67 -11.67 -7.33 -29.96
C THR A 67 -12.95 -6.59 -29.54
N PRO A 68 -13.12 -6.30 -28.24
CA PRO A 68 -13.99 -5.20 -27.82
C PRO A 68 -13.45 -3.84 -28.31
N THR A 69 -14.31 -2.83 -28.42
CA THR A 69 -13.90 -1.45 -28.73
C THR A 69 -13.08 -0.88 -27.58
N ILE A 70 -11.92 -0.28 -27.88
CA ILE A 70 -11.01 0.26 -26.87
C ILE A 70 -11.08 1.79 -26.91
N ASN A 71 -11.53 2.42 -25.83
CA ASN A 71 -11.50 3.87 -25.65
C ASN A 71 -10.49 4.20 -24.55
N TYR A 72 -9.58 5.16 -24.78
CA TYR A 72 -8.60 5.54 -23.76
C TYR A 72 -8.28 7.03 -23.81
N GLU A 73 -7.89 7.56 -22.65
CA GLU A 73 -7.55 8.96 -22.42
C GLU A 73 -6.22 9.01 -21.65
N LYS A 74 -5.46 10.09 -21.86
CA LYS A 74 -4.18 10.35 -21.17
C LYS A 74 -4.31 11.57 -20.25
N PRO A 75 -4.86 11.39 -19.04
CA PRO A 75 -5.19 12.52 -18.16
C PRO A 75 -3.95 13.23 -17.59
N ASN A 76 -2.85 12.52 -17.33
CA ASN A 76 -1.66 13.06 -16.65
C ASN A 76 -2.01 13.74 -15.30
N GLU A 77 -2.88 13.10 -14.53
CA GLU A 77 -3.40 13.62 -13.26
C GLU A 77 -2.58 13.09 -12.08
N GLU A 78 -2.14 13.97 -11.18
CA GLU A 78 -1.44 13.58 -9.96
C GLU A 78 -2.47 13.11 -8.92
N VAL A 79 -2.41 11.83 -8.55
CA VAL A 79 -3.40 11.19 -7.66
C VAL A 79 -2.89 10.99 -6.23
N GLY A 80 -1.60 11.28 -5.97
CA GLY A 80 -0.94 11.14 -4.68
C GLY A 80 0.57 11.42 -4.80
N GLU A 81 1.29 11.40 -3.68
CA GLU A 81 2.73 11.72 -3.59
C GLU A 81 3.56 11.02 -4.68
N GLY A 82 3.86 11.73 -5.77
CA GLY A 82 4.67 11.22 -6.89
C GLY A 82 4.01 10.16 -7.79
N VAL A 83 2.70 9.93 -7.67
CA VAL A 83 1.96 8.98 -8.53
C VAL A 83 1.06 9.72 -9.49
N THR A 84 1.34 9.57 -10.79
CA THR A 84 0.55 10.20 -11.87
C THR A 84 -0.24 9.14 -12.62
N LEU A 85 -1.55 9.35 -12.76
CA LEU A 85 -2.40 8.61 -13.70
C LEU A 85 -2.11 9.09 -15.13
N ILE A 86 -1.39 8.30 -15.90
CA ILE A 86 -0.93 8.67 -17.25
C ILE A 86 -1.85 8.15 -18.35
N GLU A 87 -2.60 7.08 -18.10
CA GLU A 87 -3.57 6.54 -19.04
C GLU A 87 -4.72 5.89 -18.27
N LYS A 88 -5.94 6.09 -18.74
CA LYS A 88 -7.11 5.32 -18.32
C LYS A 88 -7.85 4.89 -19.57
N GLY A 89 -8.44 3.71 -19.56
CA GLY A 89 -9.23 3.25 -20.69
C GLY A 89 -10.28 2.23 -20.34
N GLU A 90 -11.17 2.02 -21.31
CA GLU A 90 -12.34 1.19 -21.20
C GLU A 90 -12.44 0.26 -22.41
N TYR A 91 -12.74 -1.00 -22.13
CA TYR A 91 -13.09 -2.01 -23.12
C TYR A 91 -14.60 -2.09 -23.21
N ARG A 92 -15.17 -1.83 -24.38
CA ARG A 92 -16.62 -1.77 -24.61
C ARG A 92 -17.09 -2.85 -25.56
N CYS A 93 -18.23 -3.44 -25.25
CA CYS A 93 -18.89 -4.42 -26.10
C CYS A 93 -19.33 -3.76 -27.41
N THR A 94 -18.98 -4.35 -28.56
CA THR A 94 -19.38 -3.84 -29.89
C THR A 94 -20.89 -3.99 -30.15
N GLY A 95 -21.57 -4.93 -29.47
CA GLY A 95 -23.00 -5.16 -29.65
C GLY A 95 -23.91 -4.23 -28.83
N CYS A 96 -23.49 -3.78 -27.64
CA CYS A 96 -24.35 -3.01 -26.74
C CYS A 96 -23.68 -1.81 -26.05
N ASN A 97 -22.42 -1.51 -26.40
CA ASN A 97 -21.58 -0.46 -25.81
C ASN A 97 -21.37 -0.55 -24.28
N ASN A 98 -21.78 -1.65 -23.65
CA ASN A 98 -21.55 -1.87 -22.23
C ASN A 98 -20.06 -2.08 -21.94
N THR A 99 -19.59 -1.52 -20.84
CA THR A 99 -18.20 -1.66 -20.40
C THR A 99 -17.95 -3.11 -19.95
N ILE A 100 -16.98 -3.76 -20.59
CA ILE A 100 -16.47 -5.09 -20.25
C ILE A 100 -15.45 -4.99 -19.12
N ALA A 101 -14.54 -4.02 -19.21
CA ALA A 101 -13.52 -3.75 -18.21
C ALA A 101 -13.01 -2.31 -18.33
N GLN A 102 -12.41 -1.82 -17.26
CA GLN A 102 -11.64 -0.59 -17.24
C GLN A 102 -10.23 -0.88 -16.75
N TYR A 103 -9.26 -0.10 -17.21
CA TYR A 103 -7.88 -0.17 -16.72
C TYR A 103 -7.34 1.23 -16.46
N ARG A 104 -6.31 1.28 -15.61
CA ARG A 104 -5.57 2.50 -15.27
C ARG A 104 -4.08 2.19 -15.36
N LYS A 105 -3.30 3.11 -15.92
CA LYS A 105 -1.85 3.06 -15.98
C LYS A 105 -1.30 4.25 -15.22
N PHE A 106 -0.46 3.97 -14.24
CA PHE A 106 0.25 4.97 -13.48
C PHE A 106 1.69 5.06 -13.95
N ASN A 107 2.32 6.22 -13.79
CA ASN A 107 3.75 6.34 -13.96
C ASN A 107 4.44 5.62 -12.79
N SER A 108 5.30 4.66 -13.09
CA SER A 108 6.26 4.13 -12.13
C SER A 108 7.61 4.79 -12.43
N PRO A 109 8.35 5.30 -11.42
CA PRO A 109 9.63 5.97 -11.64
C PRO A 109 10.73 5.10 -12.30
N GLU A 110 10.48 3.81 -12.53
CA GLU A 110 11.44 2.84 -13.08
C GLU A 110 11.21 2.46 -14.56
N GLU A 111 10.16 2.98 -15.22
CA GLU A 111 9.90 2.66 -16.64
C GLU A 111 10.25 3.87 -17.55
N PRO A 112 11.21 3.74 -18.49
CA PRO A 112 11.49 4.81 -19.44
C PRO A 112 10.25 5.02 -20.33
N THR A 113 9.66 6.21 -20.23
CA THR A 113 8.58 6.63 -21.11
C THR A 113 9.04 6.64 -22.57
N ASP A 114 8.17 6.17 -23.47
CA ASP A 114 8.33 6.11 -24.94
C ASP A 114 8.66 7.47 -25.59
N THR A 115 8.69 8.55 -24.83
CA THR A 115 9.13 9.88 -25.28
C THR A 115 10.66 9.95 -25.50
N SER A 116 11.43 8.94 -25.04
CA SER A 116 12.90 8.91 -25.17
C SER A 116 13.43 8.13 -26.39
N ALA A 117 12.59 7.35 -27.09
CA ALA A 117 13.00 6.58 -28.26
C ALA A 117 13.14 7.44 -29.54
N THR A 118 12.45 8.58 -29.61
CA THR A 118 12.50 9.47 -30.78
C THR A 118 13.74 10.38 -30.79
N ILE A 119 14.29 10.74 -29.63
CA ILE A 119 15.45 11.64 -29.56
C ILE A 119 16.79 10.91 -29.79
N LYS A 120 16.89 9.61 -29.47
CA LYS A 120 18.12 8.83 -29.74
C LYS A 120 18.29 8.39 -31.21
N LYS A 121 17.28 8.56 -32.07
CA LYS A 121 17.36 8.21 -33.50
C LYS A 121 17.67 9.39 -34.45
N LEU A 122 17.77 10.62 -33.96
CA LEU A 122 18.14 11.79 -34.77
C LEU A 122 19.60 12.25 -34.60
N GLN A 123 20.41 11.59 -33.75
CA GLN A 123 21.82 11.94 -33.52
C GLN A 123 22.82 10.95 -34.14
N ALA A 124 22.37 10.06 -35.03
CA ALA A 124 23.23 9.06 -35.70
C ALA A 124 23.28 9.20 -37.24
N GLN A 125 22.80 10.30 -37.82
CA GLN A 125 22.89 10.56 -39.26
C GLN A 125 23.23 12.02 -39.55
N GLN A 126 24.46 12.43 -39.21
CA GLN A 126 25.18 13.51 -39.91
C GLN A 126 26.65 13.55 -39.42
N ARG A 127 27.45 12.63 -39.95
CA ARG A 127 28.90 12.80 -40.09
C ARG A 127 29.33 12.25 -41.43
N ASP A 128 29.33 13.14 -42.43
CA ASP A 128 30.19 13.19 -43.61
C ASP A 128 29.88 14.56 -44.26
N SER A 129 30.75 15.49 -44.61
CA SER A 129 32.17 15.52 -44.93
C SER A 129 32.61 17.01 -45.02
N GLY A 130 33.84 17.36 -44.59
CA GLY A 130 34.65 18.55 -45.00
C GLY A 130 34.08 19.96 -44.72
N THR A 131 34.83 21.04 -44.46
CA THR A 131 36.27 21.37 -44.48
C THR A 131 36.43 22.76 -43.85
N ASN A 132 37.55 22.95 -43.15
CA ASN A 132 38.41 24.15 -43.07
C ASN A 132 37.97 25.45 -42.35
N ASP A 133 38.78 25.74 -41.32
CA ASP A 133 39.53 26.98 -41.09
C ASP A 133 38.87 28.22 -40.45
N GLU A 134 39.30 28.42 -39.19
CA GLU A 134 40.15 29.55 -38.76
C GLU A 134 39.57 30.53 -37.71
N LYS A 135 40.27 30.50 -36.56
CA LYS A 135 40.69 31.60 -35.66
C LYS A 135 39.82 32.12 -34.50
N LYS A 136 40.51 32.03 -33.35
CA LYS A 136 40.89 33.10 -32.39
C LYS A 136 39.92 33.29 -31.22
N SER A 137 40.31 32.78 -30.04
CA SER A 137 40.97 33.53 -28.93
C SER A 137 40.05 34.63 -28.37
N THR A 138 39.69 34.66 -27.09
CA THR A 138 40.58 34.83 -25.92
C THR A 138 39.84 34.60 -24.59
N ALA A 139 40.63 34.30 -23.55
CA ALA A 139 40.43 34.42 -22.09
C ALA A 139 39.45 35.55 -21.63
N ALA A 140 38.80 35.51 -20.47
CA ALA A 140 39.37 35.46 -19.12
C ALA A 140 38.24 35.57 -18.04
N TYR A 141 38.46 34.98 -16.85
CA TYR A 141 38.24 35.47 -15.46
C TYR A 141 36.97 36.33 -15.13
N ALA A 142 36.28 36.27 -13.98
CA ALA A 142 36.53 35.75 -12.64
C ALA A 142 35.28 35.99 -11.75
N GLN A 143 35.21 35.24 -10.64
CA GLN A 143 34.81 35.64 -9.26
C GLN A 143 33.34 36.03 -8.95
N GLU A 144 32.69 35.25 -8.09
CA GLU A 144 32.45 35.46 -6.64
C GLU A 144 31.38 36.52 -6.33
N SER A 145 30.34 36.11 -5.60
CA SER A 145 30.09 36.67 -4.26
C SER A 145 28.89 36.00 -3.60
N MET A 146 29.04 35.87 -2.29
CA MET A 146 28.17 35.29 -1.28
C MET A 146 27.48 36.44 -0.51
N SER A 147 26.57 36.08 0.40
CA SER A 147 25.97 36.85 1.52
C SER A 147 24.66 37.60 1.26
N GLU A 148 23.72 37.79 2.19
CA GLU A 148 23.29 37.16 3.47
C GLU A 148 21.94 37.84 3.86
N ILE A 149 21.05 37.09 4.55
CA ILE A 149 20.12 37.42 5.67
C ILE A 149 19.66 38.90 5.88
N ASP A 150 18.34 39.17 5.95
CA ASP A 150 17.56 39.41 7.22
C ASP A 150 16.16 40.06 7.04
N THR A 151 15.19 39.46 7.74
CA THR A 151 13.99 39.97 8.48
C THR A 151 13.33 41.33 8.16
N ASN A 152 12.01 41.34 7.85
CA ASN A 152 10.99 42.04 8.67
C ASN A 152 9.51 41.70 8.33
N SER A 153 8.69 41.77 9.38
CA SER A 153 7.22 41.65 9.47
C SER A 153 6.48 42.87 8.90
N PRO A 154 5.15 42.81 8.74
CA PRO A 154 4.27 43.57 9.67
C PRO A 154 2.97 42.85 10.11
N GLN A 155 2.41 43.33 11.22
CA GLN A 155 1.23 42.87 11.98
C GLN A 155 -0.12 43.38 11.43
N ALA A 156 -1.15 42.53 11.62
CA ALA A 156 -2.59 42.69 11.97
C ALA A 156 -3.43 43.93 11.56
N PRO A 157 -4.77 43.75 11.46
CA PRO A 157 -5.59 44.08 12.63
C PRO A 157 -6.69 43.07 13.00
N ILE A 158 -7.14 43.26 14.24
CA ILE A 158 -8.05 42.48 15.09
C ILE A 158 -9.53 42.68 14.69
N ALA A 159 -10.34 41.63 14.78
CA ALA A 159 -11.78 41.76 15.08
C ALA A 159 -12.26 40.57 15.93
N THR A 160 -12.78 40.93 17.11
CA THR A 160 -13.29 40.08 18.18
C THR A 160 -14.74 39.66 17.91
N GLY A 161 -15.07 38.39 18.14
CA GLY A 161 -16.45 37.89 18.14
C GLY A 161 -16.56 36.62 18.99
N VAL A 162 -17.33 36.71 20.08
CA VAL A 162 -17.43 35.76 21.18
C VAL A 162 -18.50 34.70 20.91
N GLY A 163 -18.21 33.44 21.26
CA GLY A 163 -19.23 32.43 21.58
C GLY A 163 -18.75 30.97 21.47
N PRO A 164 -18.71 30.20 22.56
CA PRO A 164 -18.64 28.74 22.47
C PRO A 164 -19.78 28.08 23.26
N GLU A 165 -20.68 27.37 22.57
CA GLU A 165 -21.34 26.20 23.14
C GLU A 165 -21.75 25.25 22.01
N ALA A 166 -20.81 24.38 21.63
CA ALA A 166 -21.05 23.26 20.73
C ALA A 166 -21.10 21.98 21.55
N ALA A 167 -22.31 21.51 21.85
CA ALA A 167 -22.55 20.12 22.19
C ALA A 167 -22.47 19.30 20.89
N ALA A 168 -21.26 18.88 20.52
CA ALA A 168 -21.05 17.97 19.42
C ALA A 168 -21.24 16.52 19.91
N THR A 169 -22.48 16.04 19.80
CA THR A 169 -22.81 14.61 19.85
C THR A 169 -22.18 13.94 18.63
N THR A 170 -21.05 13.26 18.81
CA THR A 170 -20.48 12.39 17.78
C THR A 170 -21.24 11.07 17.80
N THR A 171 -22.25 10.95 16.95
CA THR A 171 -22.85 9.66 16.57
C THR A 171 -21.79 8.82 15.87
N ALA A 172 -21.32 7.77 16.56
CA ALA A 172 -20.56 6.69 15.95
C ALA A 172 -21.50 5.90 15.03
N THR A 173 -21.25 5.99 13.73
CA THR A 173 -21.91 5.15 12.74
C THR A 173 -21.35 3.74 12.86
N THR A 174 -22.16 2.83 13.38
CA THR A 174 -21.86 1.40 13.46
C THR A 174 -22.12 0.77 12.09
N GLU A 175 -21.06 0.52 11.31
CA GLU A 175 -21.08 -0.44 10.20
C GLU A 175 -20.17 -1.62 10.54
N ALA A 176 -20.66 -2.48 11.43
CA ALA A 176 -20.09 -3.79 11.69
C ALA A 176 -20.96 -4.85 11.00
N ALA A 177 -20.78 -5.03 9.69
CA ALA A 177 -21.10 -6.27 9.00
C ALA A 177 -20.35 -6.35 7.66
N GLN A 178 -19.53 -7.38 7.53
CA GLN A 178 -18.82 -7.85 6.32
C GLN A 178 -17.46 -7.21 6.02
N GLY A 179 -16.38 -7.92 6.39
CA GLY A 179 -15.09 -7.92 5.69
C GLY A 179 -14.52 -6.57 5.23
N GLY A 180 -14.73 -5.51 6.02
CA GLY A 180 -14.35 -4.16 5.66
C GLY A 180 -12.85 -3.90 5.88
N PHE A 181 -12.25 -3.13 4.98
CA PHE A 181 -10.91 -2.58 5.17
C PHE A 181 -10.95 -1.54 6.29
N ILE A 182 -10.28 -1.83 7.41
CA ILE A 182 -10.11 -0.89 8.53
C ILE A 182 -8.77 -0.20 8.35
N SER A 183 -8.77 1.13 8.24
CA SER A 183 -7.53 1.90 8.19
C SER A 183 -6.77 1.73 9.50
N ILE A 184 -5.47 1.42 9.43
CA ILE A 184 -4.64 1.24 10.63
C ILE A 184 -4.69 2.49 11.52
N GLN A 185 -4.79 3.69 10.94
CA GLN A 185 -4.89 4.94 11.69
C GLN A 185 -6.14 5.02 12.57
N SER A 186 -7.23 4.33 12.23
CA SER A 186 -8.45 4.35 13.04
C SER A 186 -8.31 3.57 14.35
N LEU A 187 -7.24 2.79 14.53
CA LEU A 187 -7.00 2.07 15.78
C LEU A 187 -6.52 3.00 16.90
N VAL A 188 -5.92 4.15 16.57
CA VAL A 188 -5.48 5.12 17.58
C VAL A 188 -6.68 5.68 18.33
N GLY A 189 -6.63 5.64 19.66
CA GLY A 189 -7.72 6.03 20.55
C GLY A 189 -8.69 4.91 20.92
N MET A 190 -8.67 3.77 20.22
CA MET A 190 -9.48 2.60 20.56
C MET A 190 -9.13 2.07 21.95
N THR A 191 -10.13 1.51 22.62
CA THR A 191 -9.94 0.91 23.95
C THR A 191 -9.50 -0.53 23.79
N ALA A 192 -8.46 -0.93 24.53
CA ALA A 192 -7.90 -2.27 24.49
C ALA A 192 -8.24 -3.06 25.77
N TYR A 193 -8.67 -4.30 25.59
CA TYR A 193 -9.01 -5.24 26.66
C TYR A 193 -8.20 -6.53 26.51
N ASP A 194 -7.93 -7.20 27.62
CA ASP A 194 -7.35 -8.55 27.61
C ASP A 194 -8.40 -9.65 27.48
N SER A 195 -7.97 -10.90 27.49
CA SER A 195 -8.84 -12.08 27.39
C SER A 195 -9.82 -12.23 28.57
N GLU A 196 -9.55 -11.59 29.70
CA GLU A 196 -10.42 -11.57 30.88
C GLU A 196 -11.39 -10.37 30.86
N ALA A 197 -11.47 -9.65 29.73
CA ALA A 197 -12.25 -8.43 29.55
C ALA A 197 -11.85 -7.28 30.49
N MET A 198 -10.61 -7.31 30.99
CA MET A 198 -10.06 -6.23 31.82
C MET A 198 -9.50 -5.12 30.93
N LEU A 199 -9.74 -3.87 31.34
CA LEU A 199 -9.22 -2.70 30.62
C LEU A 199 -7.70 -2.64 30.72
N VAL A 200 -7.03 -2.79 29.58
CA VAL A 200 -5.57 -2.64 29.47
C VAL A 200 -5.21 -1.17 29.29
N GLY A 201 -5.96 -0.46 28.44
CA GLY A 201 -5.71 0.96 28.18
C GLY A 201 -6.30 1.47 26.86
N ARG A 202 -5.72 2.54 26.32
CA ARG A 202 -6.06 3.07 25.00
C ARG A 202 -4.88 2.98 24.04
N VAL A 203 -5.14 2.65 22.78
CA VAL A 203 -4.11 2.64 21.75
C VAL A 203 -3.62 4.07 21.54
N LEU A 204 -2.32 4.30 21.73
CA LEU A 204 -1.67 5.61 21.62
C LEU A 204 -1.00 5.78 20.26
N GLU A 205 -0.31 4.74 19.80
CA GLU A 205 0.52 4.79 18.59
C GLU A 205 0.59 3.39 17.97
N ILE A 206 0.83 3.35 16.66
CA ILE A 206 1.08 2.14 15.88
C ILE A 206 2.39 2.36 15.14
N GLY A 207 3.28 1.37 15.20
CA GLY A 207 4.63 1.49 14.67
C GLY A 207 5.13 0.23 13.99
N LEU A 208 6.24 0.39 13.28
CA LEU A 208 7.02 -0.72 12.73
C LEU A 208 8.26 -0.91 13.59
N ARG A 209 8.51 -2.15 13.99
CA ARG A 209 9.69 -2.55 14.74
C ARG A 209 10.60 -3.39 13.86
N LYS A 210 11.85 -2.96 13.72
CA LYS A 210 12.88 -3.74 13.03
C LYS A 210 13.43 -4.78 14.00
N SER A 211 13.24 -6.06 13.69
CA SER A 211 13.87 -7.15 14.42
C SER A 211 15.40 -7.18 14.16
N PRO A 212 16.20 -7.77 15.06
CA PRO A 212 17.65 -7.92 14.85
C PRO A 212 18.02 -8.70 13.58
N ARG A 213 17.11 -9.52 13.06
CA ARG A 213 17.27 -10.30 11.83
C ARG A 213 16.84 -9.55 10.56
N GLY A 214 16.43 -8.29 10.68
CA GLY A 214 16.04 -7.43 9.56
C GLY A 214 14.55 -7.49 9.18
N ASN A 215 13.77 -8.40 9.76
CA ASN A 215 12.32 -8.44 9.56
C ASN A 215 11.64 -7.25 10.22
N MET A 216 10.57 -6.74 9.61
CA MET A 216 9.75 -5.67 10.15
C MET A 216 8.48 -6.28 10.77
N ASP A 217 8.25 -6.01 12.05
CA ASP A 217 7.05 -6.42 12.79
C ASP A 217 6.18 -5.18 13.09
N ILE A 218 4.86 -5.31 13.02
CA ILE A 218 3.96 -4.23 13.45
C ILE A 218 3.72 -4.35 14.96
N SER A 219 3.78 -3.24 15.68
CA SER A 219 3.43 -3.16 17.11
C SER A 219 2.56 -1.93 17.39
N ILE A 220 1.80 -1.99 18.48
CA ILE A 220 0.99 -0.89 19.00
C ILE A 220 1.47 -0.52 20.40
N LYS A 221 1.42 0.75 20.76
CA LYS A 221 1.61 1.21 22.15
C LYS A 221 0.26 1.48 22.79
N ILE A 222 0.02 0.90 23.96
CA ILE A 222 -1.20 1.09 24.73
C ILE A 222 -0.85 1.93 25.96
N SER A 223 -1.58 3.01 26.20
CA SER A 223 -1.43 3.85 27.39
C SER A 223 -2.26 3.30 28.54
N LYS A 224 -1.60 3.12 29.69
CA LYS A 224 -2.20 2.70 30.95
C LYS A 224 -2.06 3.83 31.97
N GLN A 225 -3.20 4.26 32.52
CA GLN A 225 -3.21 5.19 33.63
C GLN A 225 -3.00 4.42 34.93
N GLU A 226 -1.80 4.53 35.52
CA GLU A 226 -1.55 3.98 36.84
C GLU A 226 -1.82 5.03 37.91
N LYS A 227 -2.71 4.72 38.84
CA LYS A 227 -2.95 5.58 40.02
C LYS A 227 -1.80 5.38 41.01
N ASN A 228 -0.79 6.22 40.94
CA ASN A 228 0.23 6.27 41.99
C ASN A 228 -0.34 6.98 43.23
N TYR A 229 0.00 6.47 44.43
CA TYR A 229 -0.47 6.94 45.74
C TYR A 229 -0.15 8.42 46.09
N LYS A 230 0.45 9.17 45.15
CA LYS A 230 0.90 10.56 45.30
C LYS A 230 0.25 11.56 44.33
N ASN A 231 -0.89 11.24 43.71
CA ASN A 231 -1.60 12.12 42.75
C ASN A 231 -0.74 12.59 41.56
N SER A 232 0.35 11.89 41.24
CA SER A 232 1.13 12.15 40.02
C SER A 232 0.66 11.18 38.95
N GLU A 233 -0.09 11.69 37.97
CA GLU A 233 -0.59 10.94 36.81
C GLU A 233 0.60 10.59 35.90
N THR A 234 1.10 9.37 36.04
CA THR A 234 2.15 8.84 35.16
C THR A 234 1.48 7.97 34.11
N VAL A 235 1.58 8.38 32.85
CA VAL A 235 1.13 7.57 31.71
C VAL A 235 2.21 6.53 31.44
N VAL A 236 1.93 5.27 31.79
CA VAL A 236 2.79 4.14 31.44
C VAL A 236 2.35 3.65 30.06
N THR A 237 3.30 3.25 29.22
CA THR A 237 2.98 2.68 27.90
C THR A 237 3.47 1.24 27.82
N GLU A 238 2.63 0.38 27.27
CA GLU A 238 2.91 -1.03 27.02
C GLU A 238 2.96 -1.28 25.51
N GLU A 239 4.03 -1.92 25.03
CA GLU A 239 4.16 -2.29 23.61
C GLU A 239 3.57 -3.69 23.37
N VAL A 240 2.62 -3.78 22.44
CA VAL A 240 1.95 -5.02 22.05
C VAL A 240 2.21 -5.32 20.59
N PHE A 241 2.71 -6.52 20.29
CA PHE A 241 2.93 -6.97 18.92
C PHE A 241 1.61 -7.33 18.22
N TRP A 242 1.55 -7.13 16.90
CA TRP A 242 0.36 -7.43 16.10
C TRP A 242 -0.13 -8.88 16.24
N LYS A 243 0.80 -9.83 16.35
CA LYS A 243 0.50 -11.26 16.57
C LYS A 243 -0.24 -11.56 17.89
N ASN A 244 -0.22 -10.61 18.83
CA ASN A 244 -0.90 -10.73 20.11
C ASN A 244 -2.24 -9.99 20.13
N ILE A 245 -2.73 -9.51 18.98
CA ILE A 245 -4.07 -8.93 18.85
C ILE A 245 -5.01 -10.04 18.37
N SER A 246 -6.01 -10.36 19.19
CA SER A 246 -7.01 -11.40 18.89
C SER A 246 -8.08 -10.89 17.92
N LYS A 247 -8.62 -9.69 18.19
CA LYS A 247 -9.69 -9.12 17.37
C LYS A 247 -9.66 -7.59 17.38
N ILE A 248 -10.03 -7.02 16.24
CA ILE A 248 -10.22 -5.58 16.05
C ILE A 248 -11.67 -5.36 15.58
N GLY A 249 -12.39 -4.51 16.30
CA GLY A 249 -13.73 -4.01 15.95
C GLY A 249 -13.91 -2.63 16.56
N ASP A 250 -14.99 -2.43 17.32
CA ASP A 250 -15.18 -1.21 18.12
C ASP A 250 -14.16 -1.10 19.29
N ILE A 251 -13.59 -2.24 19.66
CA ILE A 251 -12.56 -2.38 20.68
C ILE A 251 -11.41 -3.25 20.14
N VAL A 252 -10.26 -3.15 20.78
CA VAL A 252 -9.11 -4.02 20.53
C VAL A 252 -9.09 -5.11 21.61
N LEU A 253 -9.10 -6.38 21.21
CA LEU A 253 -8.97 -7.51 22.12
C LEU A 253 -7.58 -8.12 21.99
N LEU A 254 -6.86 -8.22 23.10
CA LEU A 254 -5.53 -8.82 23.17
C LEU A 254 -5.63 -10.31 23.46
N ASP A 255 -4.73 -11.07 22.84
CA ASP A 255 -4.53 -12.48 23.14
C ASP A 255 -3.77 -12.64 24.47
N GLU A 256 -4.02 -13.74 25.18
CA GLU A 256 -3.57 -14.02 26.55
C GLU A 256 -2.03 -13.99 26.71
N ARG A 257 -1.31 -14.03 25.58
CA ARG A 257 0.16 -13.96 25.52
C ARG A 257 0.75 -12.58 25.81
N VAL A 258 -0.06 -11.53 25.99
CA VAL A 258 0.45 -10.18 26.32
C VAL A 258 1.04 -10.11 27.74
N ARG A 259 0.85 -11.12 28.59
CA ARG A 259 1.62 -11.23 29.84
C ARG A 259 3.03 -11.76 29.58
N THR A 260 3.92 -10.92 29.05
CA THR A 260 5.37 -11.07 29.24
C THR A 260 5.83 -9.80 29.96
N SER A 261 6.31 -9.81 31.20
CA SER A 261 7.34 -10.72 31.70
C SER A 261 7.40 -10.70 33.24
N ALA A 262 6.69 -11.63 33.87
CA ALA A 262 7.30 -12.40 34.94
C ALA A 262 7.61 -13.75 34.31
N THR A 263 8.89 -14.10 34.17
CA THR A 263 9.30 -15.48 33.88
C THR A 263 8.71 -16.34 34.99
N ASN A 264 7.55 -16.94 34.78
CA ASN A 264 7.08 -17.98 35.66
C ASN A 264 7.94 -19.21 35.32
N PRO A 265 8.83 -19.66 36.21
CA PRO A 265 9.74 -20.77 35.96
C PRO A 265 9.02 -22.10 35.72
N SER A 266 7.69 -22.13 35.77
CA SER A 266 6.90 -23.34 35.74
C SER A 266 6.39 -23.74 34.35
N GLN A 267 6.63 -22.99 33.27
CA GLN A 267 6.23 -23.41 31.92
C GLN A 267 7.26 -24.34 31.28
N CYS A 268 6.83 -25.52 30.83
CA CYS A 268 7.70 -26.51 30.20
C CYS A 268 8.19 -26.05 28.82
N ALA A 269 9.50 -25.89 28.65
CA ALA A 269 10.10 -25.53 27.37
C ALA A 269 9.90 -26.57 26.25
N SER A 270 9.56 -27.83 26.59
CA SER A 270 9.40 -28.91 25.61
C SER A 270 7.97 -29.13 25.11
N CYS A 271 6.95 -28.86 25.93
CA CYS A 271 5.55 -29.11 25.57
C CYS A 271 4.62 -27.94 25.90
N SER A 272 5.18 -26.83 26.41
CA SER A 272 4.47 -25.61 26.80
C SER A 272 3.42 -25.77 27.91
N TYR A 273 3.31 -26.94 28.54
CA TYR A 273 2.46 -27.16 29.71
C TYR A 273 2.91 -26.31 30.91
N GLN A 274 1.94 -25.72 31.60
CA GLN A 274 2.15 -24.91 32.80
C GLN A 274 2.15 -25.82 34.03
N ASN A 275 3.31 -25.97 34.68
CA ASN A 275 3.48 -26.79 35.87
C ASN A 275 3.26 -25.96 37.14
N GLU A 276 3.14 -26.63 38.28
CA GLU A 276 3.13 -25.97 39.59
C GLU A 276 4.48 -25.28 39.90
N GLU A 277 4.43 -24.26 40.75
CA GLU A 277 5.60 -23.48 41.16
C GLU A 277 6.55 -24.37 42.00
N GLY A 278 7.77 -24.58 41.52
CA GLY A 278 8.76 -25.48 42.14
C GLY A 278 8.80 -26.92 41.57
N ALA A 279 8.02 -27.22 40.53
CA ALA A 279 8.11 -28.51 39.84
C ALA A 279 9.49 -28.76 39.23
N VAL A 280 10.09 -29.92 39.52
CA VAL A 280 11.40 -30.33 38.97
C VAL A 280 11.25 -30.99 37.60
N PHE A 281 10.09 -31.57 37.32
CA PHE A 281 9.76 -32.28 36.07
C PHE A 281 8.39 -31.84 35.57
N CYS A 282 8.20 -31.88 34.25
CA CYS A 282 6.93 -31.57 33.62
C CYS A 282 5.91 -32.69 33.85
N GLU A 283 4.71 -32.34 34.30
CA GLU A 283 3.65 -33.32 34.59
C GLU A 283 3.10 -34.00 33.33
N GLU A 284 3.04 -33.29 32.20
CA GLU A 284 2.56 -33.84 30.93
C GLU A 284 3.60 -34.72 30.22
N CYS A 285 4.88 -34.30 30.18
CA CYS A 285 5.88 -34.95 29.33
C CYS A 285 7.11 -35.50 30.08
N GLY A 286 7.17 -35.36 31.41
CA GLY A 286 8.22 -35.94 32.26
C GLY A 286 9.61 -35.32 32.11
N LYS A 287 9.79 -34.29 31.26
CA LYS A 287 11.10 -33.65 31.07
C LYS A 287 11.44 -32.71 32.22
N LYS A 288 12.72 -32.67 32.58
CA LYS A 288 13.23 -31.79 33.63
C LYS A 288 13.00 -30.32 33.27
N LEU A 289 12.40 -29.58 34.18
CA LEU A 289 12.27 -28.13 34.11
C LEU A 289 13.59 -27.52 34.60
N GLY A 290 14.13 -26.56 33.85
CA GLY A 290 15.52 -26.08 33.95
C GLY A 290 15.84 -25.41 35.27
#